data_AF-A0A926BU57-F1
#
_entry.id   AF-A0A926BU57-F1
#
_cell.length_a   1.000
_cell.length_b   1.000
_cell.length_c   1.000
_cell.angle_alpha   90.00
_cell.angle_beta   90.00
_cell.angle_gamma   90.00
#
_symmetry.space_group_name_H-M   'P 1'
#
loop_
_entity.id
_entity.type
_entity.pdbx_description
1 polymer ?
#
loop_
_entity_poly.entity_id
_entity_poly.type
_entity_poly.pdbx_seq_one_letter_code
_entity_poly.pdbx_strand_id
1 'polypeptide(L)'
;ICAITRTDVYQHWIHRNPESGTADRETKWIELEKRFTPGIDWTGFERYRRTPIYATPQIYHIPFGMVDYALARIVAMQIARIDHDDHERAMGMYIELCRLGGRHSFTDTLQLAGLRSPFDDAVIAEVAEYAWWIVNGENRV
;
A
#
# COMPACT_ATOMS: atom_id res chain seq x y z
N ILE A 1 -1.56 -3.82 -1.21
CA ILE A 1 -1.68 -2.39 -1.59
C ILE A 1 -3.14 -1.95 -1.49
N CYS A 2 -4.08 -2.58 -2.20
CA CYS A 2 -5.50 -2.18 -2.24
C CYS A 2 -6.15 -1.97 -0.86
N ALA A 3 -5.98 -2.90 0.10
CA ALA A 3 -6.55 -2.75 1.44
C ALA A 3 -5.96 -1.56 2.24
N ILE A 4 -4.70 -1.20 2.00
CA ILE A 4 -4.04 -0.04 2.61
C ILE A 4 -4.61 1.24 1.99
N THR A 5 -4.69 1.29 0.66
CA THR A 5 -5.26 2.42 -0.09
C THR A 5 -6.73 2.66 0.28
N ARG A 6 -7.51 1.60 0.50
CA ARG A 6 -8.89 1.70 1.03
C ARG A 6 -8.93 2.48 2.35
N THR A 7 -8.05 2.12 3.30
CA THR A 7 -7.99 2.77 4.61
C THR A 7 -7.57 4.23 4.47
N ASP A 8 -6.61 4.55 3.60
CA ASP A 8 -6.20 5.92 3.33
C ASP A 8 -7.35 6.78 2.75
N VAL A 9 -8.02 6.29 1.72
CA VAL A 9 -9.20 6.95 1.12
C VAL A 9 -10.33 7.12 2.15
N TYR A 10 -10.52 6.13 3.01
CA TYR A 10 -11.50 6.19 4.10
C TYR A 10 -11.14 7.30 5.11
N GLN A 11 -9.86 7.42 5.49
CA GLN A 11 -9.41 8.48 6.39
C GLN A 11 -9.59 9.87 5.76
N HIS A 12 -9.27 10.04 4.48
CA HIS A 12 -9.56 11.28 3.76
C HIS A 12 -11.05 11.64 3.79
N TRP A 13 -11.93 10.64 3.64
CA TRP A 13 -13.37 10.88 3.71
C TRP A 13 -13.81 11.30 5.12
N ILE A 14 -13.39 10.61 6.18
CA ILE A 14 -13.78 10.99 7.56
C ILE A 14 -13.37 12.44 7.86
N HIS A 15 -12.13 12.82 7.52
CA HIS A 15 -11.63 14.17 7.82
C HIS A 15 -12.28 15.26 6.95
N ARG A 16 -12.92 14.90 5.84
CA ARG A 16 -13.73 15.82 5.02
C ARG A 16 -15.21 15.86 5.43
N ASN A 17 -15.66 14.94 6.27
CA ASN A 17 -17.05 14.83 6.75
C ASN A 17 -17.04 14.68 8.28
N PRO A 18 -16.54 15.67 9.04
CA PRO A 18 -16.38 15.58 10.50
C PRO A 18 -17.70 15.34 11.24
N GLU A 19 -18.83 15.77 10.67
CA GLU A 19 -20.19 15.58 11.18
C GLU A 19 -20.75 14.16 10.97
N SER A 20 -20.07 13.32 10.19
CA SER A 20 -20.51 11.95 9.92
C SER A 20 -20.67 11.13 11.19
N GLY A 21 -21.82 10.47 11.32
CA GLY A 21 -22.12 9.55 12.41
C GLY A 21 -21.48 8.17 12.20
N THR A 22 -21.62 7.31 13.21
CA THR A 22 -21.11 5.92 13.14
C THR A 22 -21.69 5.15 11.94
N ALA A 23 -22.98 5.29 11.66
CA ALA A 23 -23.64 4.59 10.55
C ALA A 23 -23.11 5.05 9.17
N ASP A 24 -22.84 6.34 9.00
CA ASP A 24 -22.29 6.88 7.75
C ASP A 24 -20.88 6.35 7.50
N ARG A 25 -20.06 6.32 8.55
CA ARG A 25 -18.70 5.78 8.55
C ARG A 25 -18.68 4.29 8.20
N GLU A 26 -19.54 3.49 8.81
CA GLU A 26 -19.67 2.06 8.50
C GLU A 26 -20.14 1.83 7.05
N THR A 27 -21.10 2.63 6.59
CA THR A 27 -21.59 2.59 5.21
C THR A 27 -20.46 2.92 4.23
N LYS A 28 -19.69 3.97 4.50
CA LYS A 28 -18.57 4.37 3.65
C LYS A 28 -17.49 3.29 3.60
N TRP A 29 -17.19 2.66 4.74
CA TRP A 29 -16.23 1.57 4.77
C TRP A 29 -16.65 0.39 3.91
N ILE A 30 -17.92 -0.01 3.98
CA ILE A 30 -18.47 -1.11 3.18
C ILE A 30 -18.42 -0.77 1.69
N GLU A 31 -18.75 0.47 1.31
CA GLU A 31 -18.61 0.96 -0.07
C GLU A 31 -17.17 0.82 -0.57
N LEU A 32 -16.20 1.29 0.23
CA LEU A 32 -14.78 1.23 -0.13
C LEU A 32 -14.24 -0.20 -0.14
N GLU A 33 -14.70 -1.07 0.76
CA GLU A 33 -14.31 -2.49 0.76
C GLU A 33 -14.78 -3.21 -0.51
N LYS A 34 -16.00 -2.95 -0.99
CA LYS A 34 -16.46 -3.48 -2.28
C LYS A 34 -15.57 -3.05 -3.45
N ARG A 35 -15.09 -1.80 -3.43
CA ARG A 35 -14.23 -1.26 -4.49
C ARG A 35 -12.82 -1.83 -4.47
N PHE A 36 -12.20 -1.90 -3.29
CA PHE A 36 -10.78 -2.23 -3.16
C PHE A 36 -10.50 -3.71 -2.88
N THR A 37 -11.50 -4.45 -2.42
CA THR A 37 -11.39 -5.88 -2.14
C THR A 37 -12.62 -6.62 -2.68
N PRO A 38 -12.82 -6.64 -4.00
CA PRO A 38 -13.97 -7.30 -4.61
C PRO A 38 -13.89 -8.83 -4.44
N GLY A 39 -15.04 -9.50 -4.55
CA GLY A 39 -15.12 -10.97 -4.56
C GLY A 39 -15.20 -11.65 -3.19
N ILE A 40 -15.25 -10.90 -2.09
CA ILE A 40 -15.52 -11.48 -0.76
C ILE A 40 -17.02 -11.70 -0.58
N ASP A 41 -17.41 -12.96 -0.34
CA ASP A 41 -18.76 -13.33 0.05
C ASP A 41 -18.98 -13.09 1.54
N TRP A 42 -19.96 -12.24 1.86
CA TRP A 42 -20.36 -11.89 3.22
C TRP A 42 -21.69 -12.53 3.63
N THR A 43 -22.23 -13.46 2.84
CA THR A 43 -23.53 -14.10 3.09
C THR A 43 -23.55 -14.75 4.48
N GLY A 44 -24.49 -14.30 5.32
CA GLY A 44 -24.63 -14.76 6.72
C GLY A 44 -23.68 -14.08 7.72
N PHE A 45 -22.78 -13.20 7.26
CA PHE A 45 -21.80 -12.47 8.06
C PHE A 45 -21.87 -10.95 7.86
N GLU A 46 -22.93 -10.42 7.26
CA GLU A 46 -23.06 -9.02 6.85
C GLU A 46 -22.84 -8.05 8.01
N ARG A 47 -23.31 -8.43 9.22
CA ARG A 47 -23.10 -7.64 10.44
C ARG A 47 -21.62 -7.45 10.77
N TYR A 48 -20.74 -8.39 10.42
CA TYR A 48 -19.33 -8.30 10.74
C TYR A 48 -18.52 -7.50 9.73
N ARG A 49 -19.08 -7.16 8.57
CA ARG A 49 -18.36 -6.47 7.49
C ARG A 49 -17.76 -5.12 7.89
N ARG A 50 -18.34 -4.47 8.91
CA ARG A 50 -17.90 -3.18 9.46
C ARG A 50 -16.82 -3.28 10.55
N THR A 51 -16.63 -4.46 11.15
CA THR A 51 -15.72 -4.63 12.29
C THR A 51 -14.27 -4.28 11.99
N PRO A 52 -13.74 -4.44 10.76
CA PRO A 52 -12.35 -4.09 10.47
C PRO A 52 -12.00 -2.62 10.71
N ILE A 53 -12.97 -1.69 10.64
CA ILE A 53 -12.75 -0.26 10.96
C ILE A 53 -12.19 -0.14 12.38
N TYR A 54 -12.84 -0.80 13.33
CA TYR A 54 -12.49 -0.76 14.75
C TYR A 54 -11.24 -1.56 15.10
N ALA A 55 -10.85 -2.49 14.22
CA ALA A 55 -9.64 -3.30 14.38
C ALA A 55 -8.41 -2.70 13.68
N THR A 56 -8.52 -1.51 13.07
CA THR A 56 -7.41 -0.85 12.36
C THR A 56 -6.83 0.29 13.21
N PRO A 57 -5.79 0.04 14.03
CA PRO A 57 -5.27 1.03 14.99
C PRO A 57 -4.75 2.31 14.34
N GLN A 58 -4.27 2.24 13.09
CA GLN A 58 -3.76 3.40 12.37
C GLN A 58 -4.83 4.46 12.11
N ILE A 59 -6.11 4.09 12.05
CA ILE A 59 -7.21 5.05 11.95
C ILE A 59 -7.31 5.91 13.23
N TYR A 60 -6.93 5.35 14.39
CA TYR A 60 -7.11 5.97 15.70
C TYR A 60 -5.85 6.60 16.28
N HIS A 61 -4.68 6.02 16.00
CA HIS A 61 -3.42 6.45 16.62
C HIS A 61 -2.51 7.25 15.69
N ILE A 62 -2.52 6.96 14.38
CA ILE A 62 -1.61 7.57 13.42
C ILE A 62 -2.37 7.91 12.13
N PRO A 63 -3.23 8.95 12.15
CA PRO A 63 -4.00 9.33 10.97
C PRO A 63 -3.10 9.58 9.76
N PHE A 64 -3.55 9.14 8.59
CA PHE A 64 -2.85 9.16 7.30
C PHE A 64 -1.54 8.34 7.24
N GLY A 65 -1.07 7.73 8.33
CA GLY A 65 0.16 6.93 8.34
C GLY A 65 0.07 5.55 7.67
N MET A 66 -1.07 5.21 7.06
CA MET A 66 -1.23 3.94 6.33
C MET A 66 -0.66 4.02 4.92
N VAL A 67 -0.78 5.16 4.25
CA VAL A 67 -0.36 5.30 2.84
C VAL A 67 1.14 5.05 2.66
N ASP A 68 1.95 5.39 3.66
CA ASP A 68 3.38 5.15 3.69
C ASP A 68 3.72 3.66 3.48
N TYR A 69 2.92 2.74 4.03
CA TYR A 69 3.11 1.31 3.83
C TYR A 69 2.82 0.86 2.40
N ALA A 70 1.91 1.53 1.68
CA ALA A 70 1.65 1.24 0.28
C ALA A 70 2.82 1.72 -0.59
N LEU A 71 3.30 2.95 -0.37
CA LEU A 71 4.43 3.54 -1.08
C LEU A 71 5.72 2.74 -0.83
N ALA A 72 6.01 2.41 0.44
CA ALA A 72 7.16 1.60 0.82
C ALA A 72 7.09 0.19 0.21
N ARG A 73 5.90 -0.40 0.08
CA ARG A 73 5.75 -1.72 -0.57
C ARG A 73 6.07 -1.66 -2.07
N ILE A 74 5.70 -0.59 -2.76
CA ILE A 74 6.06 -0.40 -4.17
C ILE A 74 7.59 -0.30 -4.31
N VAL A 75 8.24 0.48 -3.45
CA VAL A 75 9.71 0.59 -3.42
C VAL A 75 10.38 -0.75 -3.11
N ALA A 76 9.88 -1.49 -2.11
CA ALA A 76 10.40 -2.80 -1.75
C ALA A 76 10.29 -3.81 -2.90
N MET A 77 9.18 -3.78 -3.65
CA MET A 77 9.02 -4.63 -4.84
C MET A 77 9.97 -4.26 -5.98
N GLN A 78 10.32 -2.97 -6.15
CA GLN A 78 11.37 -2.57 -7.09
C GLN A 78 12.72 -3.19 -6.68
N ILE A 79 13.09 -3.11 -5.40
CA ILE A 79 14.33 -3.73 -4.89
C ILE A 79 14.28 -5.25 -5.08
N ALA A 80 13.16 -5.90 -4.76
CA ALA A 80 13.00 -7.35 -4.95
C ALA A 80 13.09 -7.78 -6.43
N ARG A 81 12.63 -6.95 -7.37
CA ARG A 81 12.78 -7.20 -8.81
C ARG A 81 14.24 -7.14 -9.22
N ILE A 82 14.97 -6.15 -8.72
CA ILE A 82 16.41 -5.97 -8.99
C ILE A 82 17.19 -7.12 -8.35
N ASP A 83 16.85 -7.51 -7.12
CA ASP A 83 17.49 -8.58 -6.37
C ASP A 83 17.40 -9.94 -7.06
N HIS A 84 16.26 -10.21 -7.71
CA HIS A 84 16.07 -11.41 -8.52
C HIS A 84 17.06 -11.51 -9.70
N ASP A 85 17.43 -10.37 -10.30
CA ASP A 85 18.38 -10.33 -11.43
C ASP A 85 19.84 -10.16 -10.97
N ASP A 86 20.06 -9.36 -9.92
CA ASP A 86 21.36 -8.91 -9.44
C ASP A 86 21.29 -8.53 -7.94
N HIS A 87 21.62 -9.52 -7.10
CA HIS A 87 21.62 -9.39 -5.65
C HIS A 87 22.59 -8.32 -5.13
N GLU A 88 23.81 -8.25 -5.69
CA GLU A 88 24.82 -7.30 -5.22
C GLU A 88 24.37 -5.87 -5.47
N ARG A 89 23.78 -5.60 -6.64
CA ARG A 89 23.20 -4.30 -6.96
C ARG A 89 22.05 -3.96 -6.02
N ALA A 90 21.12 -4.88 -5.78
CA ALA A 90 19.98 -4.63 -4.90
C ALA A 90 20.41 -4.30 -3.47
N MET A 91 21.37 -5.06 -2.92
CA MET A 91 21.92 -4.82 -1.59
C MET A 91 22.68 -3.50 -1.52
N GLY A 92 23.44 -3.14 -2.56
CA GLY A 92 24.10 -1.84 -2.66
C GLY A 92 23.10 -0.68 -2.60
N MET A 93 22.00 -0.78 -3.35
CA MET A 93 20.93 0.23 -3.35
C MET A 93 20.23 0.34 -1.99
N TYR A 94 19.93 -0.79 -1.34
CA TYR A 94 19.34 -0.81 -0.01
C TYR A 94 20.24 -0.17 1.05
N ILE A 95 21.54 -0.49 1.04
CA ILE A 95 22.51 0.12 1.96
C ILE A 95 22.59 1.63 1.73
N GLU A 96 22.58 2.08 0.47
CA GLU A 96 22.60 3.51 0.17
C GLU A 96 21.35 4.24 0.67
N LEU A 97 20.15 3.65 0.50
CA LEU A 97 18.92 4.17 1.13
C LEU A 97 19.09 4.35 2.64
N CYS A 98 19.61 3.33 3.34
CA CYS A 98 19.85 3.40 4.78
C CYS A 98 20.88 4.49 5.15
N ARG A 99 21.92 4.67 4.33
CA ARG A 99 22.93 5.70 4.55
C ARG A 99 22.37 7.10 4.36
N LEU A 100 21.53 7.33 3.35
CA LEU A 100 20.88 8.62 3.08
C LEU A 100 19.98 9.06 4.26
N GLY A 101 19.26 8.12 4.88
CA GLY A 101 18.41 8.38 6.02
C GLY A 101 17.35 9.45 5.73
N GLY A 102 17.01 10.27 6.73
CA GLY A 102 16.02 11.35 6.59
C GLY A 102 16.56 12.69 6.08
N ARG A 103 17.71 12.69 5.38
CA ARG A 103 18.37 13.95 4.96
C ARG A 103 17.75 14.61 3.74
N HIS A 104 16.98 13.86 2.96
CA HIS A 104 16.35 14.32 1.73
C HIS A 104 14.85 14.04 1.76
N SER A 105 14.10 14.61 0.81
CA SER A 105 12.71 14.25 0.61
C SER A 105 12.58 12.76 0.23
N PHE A 106 11.39 12.19 0.36
CA PHE A 106 11.14 10.81 -0.02
C PHE A 106 11.53 10.52 -1.47
N THR A 107 11.08 11.35 -2.42
CA THR A 107 11.37 11.17 -3.85
C THR A 107 12.85 11.36 -4.17
N ASP A 108 13.51 12.33 -3.56
CA ASP A 108 14.95 12.57 -3.79
C ASP A 108 15.78 11.41 -3.23
N THR A 109 15.41 10.88 -2.06
CA THR A 109 16.10 9.73 -1.44
C THR A 109 16.03 8.51 -2.36
N LEU A 110 14.87 8.24 -2.95
CA LEU A 110 14.72 7.14 -3.91
C LEU A 110 15.59 7.37 -5.15
N GLN A 111 15.54 8.56 -5.73
CA GLN A 111 16.32 8.88 -6.92
C GLN A 111 17.83 8.75 -6.67
N LEU A 112 18.32 9.26 -5.53
CA LEU A 112 19.73 9.15 -5.13
C LEU A 112 20.18 7.69 -4.93
N ALA A 113 19.29 6.82 -4.45
CA ALA A 113 19.56 5.39 -4.33
C ALA A 113 19.32 4.59 -5.64
N GLY A 114 19.02 5.27 -6.75
CA GLY A 114 18.79 4.64 -8.06
C GLY A 114 17.42 3.98 -8.21
N LEU A 115 16.44 4.33 -7.36
CA LEU A 115 15.06 3.86 -7.41
C LEU A 115 14.16 4.90 -8.07
N ARG A 116 13.03 4.44 -8.62
CA ARG A 116 12.04 5.32 -9.24
C ARG A 116 10.91 5.62 -8.28
N SER A 117 10.29 6.79 -8.48
CA SER A 117 9.20 7.28 -7.66
C SER A 117 7.98 6.36 -7.73
N PRO A 118 7.37 5.94 -6.61
CA PRO A 118 6.13 5.16 -6.60
C PRO A 118 4.89 5.96 -7.03
N PHE A 119 5.06 7.25 -7.36
CA PHE A 119 4.02 8.09 -7.95
C PHE A 119 4.02 8.07 -9.48
N ASP A 120 4.96 7.37 -10.11
CA ASP A 120 4.98 7.13 -11.54
C ASP A 120 4.10 5.91 -11.87
N ASP A 121 3.13 6.10 -12.76
CA ASP A 121 2.20 5.03 -13.19
C ASP A 121 2.95 3.83 -13.80
N ALA A 122 4.06 4.08 -14.50
CA ALA A 122 4.89 3.01 -15.06
C ALA A 122 5.50 2.14 -13.97
N VAL A 123 5.94 2.74 -12.86
CA VAL A 123 6.47 2.02 -11.70
C VAL A 123 5.41 1.12 -11.08
N ILE A 124 4.19 1.62 -10.95
CA ILE A 124 3.07 0.86 -10.39
C ILE A 124 2.74 -0.34 -11.30
N ALA A 125 2.69 -0.12 -12.61
CA ALA A 125 2.41 -1.16 -13.59
C ALA A 125 3.48 -2.27 -13.56
N GLU A 126 4.76 -1.92 -13.62
CA GLU A 126 5.87 -2.88 -13.58
C GLU A 126 5.91 -3.67 -12.27
N VAL A 127 5.65 -3.02 -11.11
CA VAL A 127 5.57 -3.71 -9.82
C VAL A 127 4.37 -4.67 -9.78
N ALA A 128 3.23 -4.29 -10.35
CA ALA A 128 2.06 -5.15 -10.42
C ALA A 128 2.30 -6.37 -11.32
N GLU A 129 2.94 -6.18 -12.48
CA GLU A 129 3.35 -7.26 -13.38
C GLU A 129 4.32 -8.22 -12.68
N TYR A 130 5.33 -7.69 -12.00
CA TYR A 130 6.28 -8.51 -11.26
C TYR A 130 5.61 -9.29 -10.11
N ALA A 131 4.72 -8.65 -9.34
CA ALA A 131 3.96 -9.34 -8.30
C ALA A 131 3.08 -10.46 -8.88
N TRP A 132 2.45 -10.23 -10.04
CA TRP A 132 1.68 -11.25 -10.74
C TRP A 132 2.56 -12.41 -11.19
N TRP A 133 3.75 -12.12 -11.72
CA TRP A 133 4.72 -13.12 -12.15
C TRP A 133 5.21 -13.97 -10.97
N ILE A 134 5.52 -13.40 -9.80
CA ILE A 134 5.89 -14.19 -8.62
C ILE A 134 4.79 -15.21 -8.27
N VAL A 135 3.52 -14.77 -8.27
CA VAL A 135 2.39 -15.62 -7.87
C VAL A 135 2.06 -16.70 -8.90
N ASN A 136 2.22 -16.41 -10.21
CA ASN A 136 1.70 -17.26 -11.29
C ASN A 136 2.79 -17.88 -12.19
N GLY A 137 4.01 -17.35 -12.15
CA GLY A 137 5.09 -17.62 -13.08
C GLY A 137 6.22 -18.50 -12.52
N GLU A 138 6.52 -18.42 -11.21
CA GLU A 138 7.60 -19.23 -10.60
C GLU A 138 7.32 -20.75 -10.60
N ASN A 139 6.05 -21.18 -10.67
CA ASN A 139 5.66 -22.60 -10.71
C ASN A 139 5.48 -23.16 -12.14
N ARG A 140 6.06 -22.53 -13.17
CA ARG A 140 6.02 -22.99 -14.58
C ARG A 140 7.39 -23.37 -15.15
N VAL A 141 8.27 -23.93 -14.31
CA VAL A 141 9.51 -24.60 -14.75
C VAL A 141 9.45 -26.07 -14.37
#